data_AF-A0A1Y2VH30-F1
#
_entry.id   AF-A0A1Y2VH30-F1
#
_cell.length_a   1.000
_cell.length_b   1.000
_cell.length_c   1.000
_cell.angle_alpha   90.00
_cell.angle_beta   90.00
_cell.angle_gamma   90.00
#
_symmetry.space_group_name_H-M   'P 1'
#
loop_
_entity.id
_entity.type
_entity.pdbx_description
1 polymer ?
#
loop_
_entity_poly.entity_id
_entity_poly.type
_entity_poly.pdbx_seq_one_letter_code
_entity_poly.pdbx_strand_id
1 'polypeptide(L)'
;MSSNGDEVIPWPVADAILTQEILDLLQQGIHYGQVKKGPSEVVKALNRNLYEIVVMAADTESLAILYHLPPMAEDKGVLYVYVPSKIVLGRACNVSRPVIAANFTRNETSDLAP
;
A
#
# COMPACT_ATOMS: atom_id res chain seq x y z
N MET A 1 -34.79 8.94 9.37
CA MET A 1 -34.45 8.69 7.95
C MET A 1 -33.32 9.60 7.55
N SER A 2 -32.09 9.11 7.71
CA SER A 2 -30.97 9.40 6.82
C SER A 2 -30.16 8.12 6.85
N SER A 3 -30.27 7.34 5.78
CA SER A 3 -29.38 6.21 5.51
C SER A 3 -27.95 6.72 5.62
N ASN A 4 -27.24 6.37 6.68
CA ASN A 4 -25.78 6.35 6.63
C ASN A 4 -25.48 5.38 5.49
N GLY A 5 -25.13 5.92 4.32
CA GLY A 5 -24.70 5.09 3.21
C GLY A 5 -23.56 4.23 3.73
N ASP A 6 -23.71 2.92 3.64
CA ASP A 6 -22.70 1.96 4.10
C ASP A 6 -21.38 2.31 3.42
N GLU A 7 -20.52 3.04 4.12
CA GLU A 7 -19.20 3.39 3.63
C GLU A 7 -18.46 2.07 3.47
N VAL A 8 -18.15 1.72 2.22
CA VAL A 8 -17.47 0.46 1.91
C VAL A 8 -16.06 0.55 2.47
N ILE A 9 -15.85 -0.06 3.63
CA ILE A 9 -14.53 -0.18 4.24
C ILE A 9 -13.78 -1.26 3.46
N PRO A 10 -12.66 -0.92 2.80
CA PRO A 10 -11.87 -1.91 2.09
C PRO A 10 -11.24 -2.90 3.08
N TRP A 11 -11.09 -4.16 2.67
CA TRP A 11 -10.52 -5.21 3.51
C TRP A 11 -9.29 -5.83 2.84
N PRO A 12 -8.23 -6.21 3.58
CA PRO A 12 -8.05 -6.10 5.03
C PRO A 12 -7.44 -4.76 5.47
N VAL A 13 -7.97 -4.16 6.55
CA VAL A 13 -7.42 -2.94 7.17
C VAL A 13 -6.48 -3.34 8.31
N ALA A 14 -5.27 -2.77 8.32
CA ALA A 14 -4.33 -2.93 9.41
C ALA A 14 -4.85 -2.27 10.70
N ASP A 15 -4.62 -2.91 11.85
CA ASP A 15 -4.84 -2.27 13.14
C ASP A 15 -3.79 -1.16 13.40
N ALA A 16 -3.88 -0.49 14.54
CA ALA A 16 -2.99 0.62 14.85
C ALA A 16 -1.51 0.21 14.98
N ILE A 17 -1.24 -0.99 15.50
CA ILE A 17 0.12 -1.49 15.74
C ILE A 17 0.75 -1.84 14.39
N LEU A 18 0.07 -2.68 13.60
CA LEU A 18 0.51 -3.10 12.28
C LEU A 18 0.63 -1.89 11.33
N THR A 19 -0.30 -0.94 11.41
CA THR A 19 -0.20 0.31 10.64
C THR A 19 1.11 1.03 10.94
N GLN A 20 1.52 1.14 12.20
CA GLN A 20 2.77 1.83 12.52
C GLN A 20 3.98 1.06 12.01
N GLU A 21 4.03 -0.26 12.21
CA GLU A 21 5.11 -1.10 11.71
C GLU A 21 5.27 -0.99 10.18
N ILE A 22 4.16 -1.04 9.43
CA ILE A 22 4.18 -0.88 7.96
C ILE A 22 4.74 0.50 7.57
N LEU A 23 4.32 1.57 8.26
CA LEU A 23 4.77 2.92 7.94
C LEU A 23 6.25 3.14 8.26
N ASP A 24 6.75 2.56 9.35
CA ASP A 24 8.17 2.63 9.72
C ASP A 24 9.03 1.83 8.75
N LEU A 25 8.57 0.63 8.35
CA LEU A 25 9.22 -0.16 7.30
C LEU A 25 9.22 0.58 5.97
N LEU A 26 8.13 1.26 5.60
CA LEU A 26 8.08 2.07 4.38
C LEU A 26 9.14 3.18 4.40
N GLN A 27 9.31 3.86 5.52
CA GLN A 27 10.35 4.88 5.67
C GLN A 27 11.75 4.28 5.49
N GLN A 28 12.01 3.11 6.08
CA GLN A 28 13.29 2.40 5.89
C GLN A 28 13.48 2.02 4.43
N GLY A 29 12.49 1.38 3.80
CA GLY A 29 12.53 0.95 2.40
C GLY A 29 12.76 2.10 1.42
N ILE A 30 12.33 3.32 1.76
CA ILE A 30 12.65 4.51 0.99
C ILE A 30 14.15 4.83 1.01
N HIS A 31 14.81 4.70 2.17
CA HIS A 31 16.27 4.90 2.27
C HIS A 31 17.05 3.87 1.45
N TYR A 32 16.55 2.63 1.35
CA TYR A 32 17.15 1.59 0.51
C TYR A 32 16.75 1.66 -0.98
N GLY A 33 15.90 2.63 -1.37
CA GLY A 33 15.42 2.75 -2.76
C GLY A 33 14.48 1.63 -3.22
N GLN A 34 13.90 0.89 -2.27
CA GLN A 34 13.08 -0.30 -2.50
C GLN A 34 11.57 -0.07 -2.38
N VAL A 35 11.12 1.18 -2.42
CA VAL A 35 9.69 1.51 -2.36
C VAL A 35 9.26 2.19 -3.64
N LYS A 36 8.18 1.69 -4.24
CA LYS A 36 7.48 2.36 -5.34
C LYS A 36 6.16 2.94 -4.82
N LYS A 37 5.77 4.07 -5.41
CA LYS A 37 4.67 4.92 -4.92
C LYS A 37 3.69 5.17 -6.05
N GLY A 38 2.41 5.05 -5.74
CA GLY A 38 1.29 5.30 -6.65
C GLY A 38 0.77 4.04 -7.34
N PRO A 39 -0.53 4.00 -7.70
CA PRO A 39 -1.16 2.81 -8.27
C PRO A 39 -0.48 2.28 -9.53
N SER A 40 -0.09 3.16 -10.46
CA SER A 40 0.55 2.75 -11.72
C SER A 40 1.89 2.05 -11.51
N GLU A 41 2.66 2.45 -10.49
CA GLU A 41 3.93 1.79 -10.18
C GLU A 41 3.72 0.46 -9.48
N VAL A 42 2.71 0.34 -8.62
CA VAL A 42 2.29 -0.93 -8.03
C VAL A 42 1.87 -1.92 -9.12
N VAL A 43 1.05 -1.49 -10.09
CA VAL A 43 0.66 -2.32 -11.25
C VAL A 43 1.90 -2.80 -12.03
N LYS A 44 2.87 -1.92 -12.28
CA LYS A 44 4.13 -2.30 -12.96
C LYS A 44 4.93 -3.30 -12.14
N ALA A 45 5.01 -3.13 -10.82
CA ALA A 45 5.71 -4.05 -9.92
C ALA A 45 5.05 -5.43 -9.93
N LEU A 46 3.71 -5.48 -9.79
CA LEU A 46 2.89 -6.69 -9.91
C LEU A 46 3.12 -7.40 -11.24
N ASN A 47 3.07 -6.69 -12.36
CA ASN A 47 3.29 -7.28 -13.68
C ASN A 47 4.71 -7.84 -13.89
N ARG A 48 5.71 -7.26 -13.22
CA ARG A 48 7.13 -7.66 -13.34
C ARG A 48 7.58 -8.69 -12.30
N ASN A 49 6.70 -9.11 -11.39
CA ASN A 49 7.05 -9.98 -10.26
C ASN A 49 8.16 -9.39 -9.35
N LEU A 50 8.17 -8.06 -9.19
CA LEU A 50 9.12 -7.32 -8.36
C LEU A 50 8.41 -6.72 -7.13
N TYR A 51 7.80 -7.58 -6.32
CA TYR A 51 6.96 -7.18 -5.19
C TYR A 51 7.17 -8.07 -3.98
N GLU A 52 6.89 -7.53 -2.80
CA GLU A 52 6.76 -8.32 -1.56
C GLU A 52 5.39 -8.09 -0.93
N ILE A 53 5.03 -6.83 -0.72
CA ILE A 53 3.74 -6.43 -0.17
C ILE A 53 3.22 -5.14 -0.83
N VAL A 54 1.91 -5.07 -1.03
CA VAL A 54 1.19 -3.89 -1.53
C VAL A 54 0.46 -3.20 -0.36
N VAL A 55 0.69 -1.91 -0.19
CA VAL A 55 0.05 -1.08 0.84
C VAL A 55 -0.87 -0.07 0.16
N MET A 56 -2.13 0.00 0.59
CA MET A 56 -3.15 0.88 0.01
C MET A 56 -3.77 1.77 1.08
N ALA A 57 -4.30 2.94 0.72
CA ALA A 57 -4.98 3.83 1.66
C ALA A 57 -6.50 3.65 1.63
N ALA A 58 -7.11 3.47 2.81
CA ALA A 58 -8.55 3.26 2.95
C ALA A 58 -9.37 4.56 2.76
N ASP A 59 -8.85 5.72 3.17
CA ASP A 59 -9.49 7.06 3.03
C ASP A 59 -9.35 7.66 1.61
N THR A 60 -9.18 6.80 0.60
CA THR A 60 -9.11 7.21 -0.80
C THR A 60 -10.50 7.62 -1.29
N GLU A 61 -10.66 8.87 -1.73
CA GLU A 61 -11.94 9.45 -2.17
C GLU A 61 -12.64 8.64 -3.27
N SER A 62 -11.87 7.95 -4.11
CA SER A 62 -12.39 7.02 -5.12
C SER A 62 -11.64 5.69 -5.04
N LEU A 63 -12.17 4.75 -4.24
CA LEU A 63 -11.65 3.38 -4.16
C LEU A 63 -11.68 2.65 -5.51
N ALA A 64 -12.50 3.11 -6.47
CA ALA A 64 -12.51 2.58 -7.84
C ALA A 64 -11.12 2.63 -8.50
N ILE A 65 -10.26 3.58 -8.12
CA ILE A 65 -8.88 3.68 -8.62
C ILE A 65 -8.02 2.50 -8.13
N LEU A 66 -8.31 1.95 -6.95
CA LEU A 66 -7.54 0.86 -6.33
C LEU A 66 -8.15 -0.52 -6.56
N TYR A 67 -9.41 -0.61 -7.02
CA TYR A 67 -10.19 -1.85 -7.10
C TYR A 67 -9.53 -3.00 -7.89
N HIS A 68 -8.67 -2.67 -8.86
CA HIS A 68 -7.95 -3.67 -9.64
C HIS A 68 -6.72 -4.25 -8.92
N LEU A 69 -6.20 -3.58 -7.88
CA LEU A 69 -4.98 -4.01 -7.19
C LEU A 69 -5.17 -5.27 -6.33
N PRO A 70 -6.23 -5.40 -5.49
CA PRO A 70 -6.45 -6.62 -4.71
C PRO A 70 -6.54 -7.90 -5.55
N PRO A 71 -7.41 -8.02 -6.59
CA PRO A 71 -7.48 -9.25 -7.38
C PRO A 71 -6.17 -9.54 -8.12
N MET A 72 -5.46 -8.51 -8.60
CA MET A 72 -4.14 -8.69 -9.20
C MET A 72 -3.09 -9.21 -8.21
N ALA A 73 -3.16 -8.78 -6.95
CA ALA A 73 -2.29 -9.25 -5.87
C ALA A 73 -2.62 -10.72 -5.52
N GLU A 74 -3.89 -11.07 -5.40
CA GLU A 74 -4.36 -12.42 -5.09
C GLU A 74 -3.96 -13.44 -6.16
N ASP A 75 -4.19 -13.14 -7.45
CA ASP A 75 -3.82 -14.00 -8.58
C ASP A 75 -2.31 -14.31 -8.61
N LYS A 76 -1.51 -13.42 -8.03
CA LYS A 76 -0.05 -13.46 -7.99
C LYS A 76 0.52 -13.94 -6.66
N GLY A 77 -0.33 -14.26 -5.68
CA GLY A 77 0.07 -14.65 -4.33
C GLY A 77 0.78 -13.55 -3.53
N VAL A 78 0.46 -12.28 -3.80
CA VAL A 78 1.06 -11.11 -3.14
C VAL A 78 0.22 -10.69 -1.96
N LEU A 79 0.87 -10.42 -0.84
CA LEU A 79 0.19 -9.83 0.31
C LEU A 79 -0.20 -8.38 0.02
N TYR A 80 -1.38 -8.00 0.47
CA TYR A 80 -1.84 -6.62 0.41
C TYR A 80 -2.54 -6.21 1.70
N VAL A 81 -2.49 -4.92 2.03
CA VAL A 81 -3.09 -4.38 3.24
C VAL A 81 -3.51 -2.92 3.05
N TYR A 82 -4.61 -2.53 3.68
CA TYR A 82 -5.06 -1.15 3.73
C TYR A 82 -4.59 -0.48 5.03
N VAL A 83 -4.00 0.70 4.92
CA VAL A 83 -3.74 1.62 6.03
C VAL A 83 -4.81 2.70 6.07
N PRO A 84 -5.14 3.24 7.26
CA PRO A 84 -6.28 4.14 7.41
C PRO A 84 -6.13 5.48 6.69
N SER A 85 -4.91 6.00 6.46
CA SER A 85 -4.71 7.34 5.91
C SER A 85 -3.68 7.46 4.78
N LYS A 86 -4.12 8.04 3.66
CA LYS A 86 -3.32 8.43 2.49
C LYS A 86 -2.31 9.53 2.77
N ILE A 87 -2.61 10.39 3.75
CA ILE A 87 -1.72 11.48 4.17
C ILE A 87 -0.55 10.88 4.95
N VAL A 88 -0.85 10.00 5.90
CA VAL A 88 0.18 9.32 6.71
C VAL A 88 1.03 8.40 5.83
N LEU A 89 0.41 7.67 4.90
CA LEU A 89 1.12 6.88 3.90
C LEU A 89 2.06 7.72 3.03
N GLY A 90 1.61 8.91 2.58
CA GLY A 90 2.44 9.85 1.84
C GLY A 90 3.67 10.31 2.63
N ARG A 91 3.47 10.67 3.90
CA ARG A 91 4.57 11.07 4.80
C ARG A 91 5.59 9.94 5.00
N ALA A 92 5.13 8.72 5.24
CA ALA A 92 6.01 7.54 5.37
C ALA A 92 6.78 7.26 4.06
N CYS A 93 6.17 7.55 2.91
CA CYS A 93 6.83 7.48 1.61
C CYS A 93 7.75 8.69 1.32
N ASN A 94 8.04 9.57 2.29
CA ASN A 94 8.80 10.81 2.13
C ASN A 94 8.29 11.70 0.98
N VAL A 95 6.96 11.88 0.90
CA VAL A 95 6.32 12.81 -0.05
C VAL A 95 5.31 13.69 0.66
N SER A 96 5.20 14.95 0.21
CA SER A 96 4.28 15.94 0.80
C SER A 96 2.83 15.78 0.37
N ARG A 97 2.60 15.12 -0.78
CA ARG A 97 1.27 14.85 -1.32
C ARG A 97 0.72 13.51 -0.82
N PRO A 98 -0.61 13.34 -0.74
CA PRO A 98 -1.23 12.05 -0.46
C PRO A 98 -0.74 10.95 -1.39
N VAL A 99 -0.54 9.75 -0.83
CA VAL A 99 -0.24 8.53 -1.57
C VAL A 99 -1.33 7.53 -1.26
N ILE A 100 -1.91 6.94 -2.30
CA ILE A 100 -3.03 5.99 -2.17
C ILE A 100 -2.61 4.53 -2.33
N ALA A 101 -1.41 4.29 -2.85
CA ALA A 101 -0.83 2.96 -2.99
C ALA A 101 0.70 3.04 -2.96
N ALA A 102 1.34 2.05 -2.39
CA ALA A 102 2.79 1.86 -2.40
C ALA A 102 3.11 0.35 -2.37
N ASN A 103 4.31 -0.03 -2.75
CA ASN A 103 4.78 -1.40 -2.58
C ASN A 103 6.28 -1.43 -2.25
N PHE A 104 6.67 -2.48 -1.54
CA PHE A 104 8.07 -2.86 -1.41
C PHE A 104 8.49 -3.68 -2.63
N THR A 105 9.66 -3.37 -3.18
CA THR A 105 10.26 -4.14 -4.27
C THR A 105 11.21 -5.17 -3.68
N ARG A 106 11.06 -6.41 -4.14
CA ARG A 106 11.94 -7.51 -3.77
C ARG A 106 13.41 -7.17 -4.10
N ASN A 107 14.28 -7.31 -3.11
CA ASN A 107 15.73 -7.31 -3.30
C ASN A 107 16.36 -8.29 -2.29
N GLU A 108 16.82 -9.43 -2.77
CA GLU A 108 17.37 -10.53 -1.95
C GLU A 108 18.71 -10.18 -1.27
N THR A 109 19.31 -9.05 -1.62
CA THR A 109 20.56 -8.57 -1.01
C THR A 109 20.35 -7.44 0.00
N SER A 110 19.09 -7.08 0.27
CA SER A 110 18.75 -6.01 1.21
C SER A 110 18.68 -6.51 2.64
N ASP A 111 19.04 -5.65 3.58
CA ASP A 111 18.78 -5.84 5.02
C ASP A 111 17.27 -5.87 5.35
N LEU A 112 16.42 -5.47 4.40
CA LEU A 112 14.96 -5.58 4.50
C LEU A 112 14.40 -6.89 3.94
N ALA A 113 15.24 -7.72 3.30
CA ALA A 113 14.82 -9.05 2.90
C ALA A 113 14.57 -9.92 4.15
N PRO A 114 13.56 -10.80 4.13
CA PRO A 114 13.32 -11.75 5.23
C PRO A 114 14.47 -12.76 5.41
#